data_AF-A0A7J9I776-F1
#
_entry.id   AF-A0A7J9I776-F1
#
_cell.length_a   1.000
_cell.length_b   1.000
_cell.length_c   1.000
_cell.angle_alpha   90.00
_cell.angle_beta   90.00
_cell.angle_gamma   90.00
#
_symmetry.space_group_name_H-M   'P 1'
#
loop_
_entity.id
_entity.type
_entity.pdbx_description
1 polymer ?
#
loop_
_entity_poly.entity_id
_entity_poly.type
_entity_poly.pdbx_seq_one_letter_code
_entity_poly.pdbx_strand_id
1 'polypeptide(L)' 'MSFTPPPPPVFTRENYHVWIVKMRTYLQAQNLWNVVENDTEIPIYRLTNPI' A
#
# COMPACT_ATOMS: atom_id res chain seq x y z
N MET A 1 16.18 -16.15 0.20
CA MET A 1 16.21 -14.79 0.79
C MET A 1 14.77 -14.32 0.89
N SER A 2 14.29 -14.01 2.09
CA SER A 2 12.95 -13.45 2.29
C SER A 2 12.95 -11.98 1.90
N PHE A 3 12.07 -11.59 0.99
CA PHE A 3 11.84 -10.19 0.68
C PHE A 3 10.93 -9.59 1.76
N THR A 4 11.43 -8.60 2.50
CA THR A 4 10.62 -7.83 3.44
C THR A 4 10.32 -6.48 2.78
N PRO A 5 9.06 -6.15 2.49
CA PRO A 5 8.73 -4.86 1.90
C PRO A 5 9.07 -3.73 2.88
N PRO A 6 9.47 -2.54 2.38
CA PRO A 6 9.66 -1.39 3.23
C PRO A 6 8.36 -1.02 3.97
N PRO A 7 8.44 -0.30 5.11
CA PRO A 7 7.25 0.18 5.79
C PRO A 7 6.46 1.14 4.88
N PRO A 8 5.11 1.19 5.02
CA PRO A 8 4.28 2.10 4.25
C PRO A 8 4.62 3.57 4.58
N PRO A 9 4.48 4.50 3.61
CA PRO A 9 4.71 5.92 3.85
C PRO A 9 3.68 6.50 4.81
N VAL A 10 4.14 7.07 5.93
CA VAL A 10 3.30 7.72 6.93
C VAL A 10 2.91 9.13 6.48
N PHE A 11 1.65 9.49 6.64
CA PHE A 11 1.18 10.85 6.35
C PHE A 11 1.45 11.79 7.53
N THR A 12 2.31 12.80 7.32
CA THR A 12 2.69 13.77 8.36
C THR A 12 1.87 15.06 8.32
N ARG A 13 0.75 15.09 7.58
CA ARG A 13 -0.08 16.30 7.30
C ARG A 13 0.59 17.37 6.42
N GLU A 14 1.85 17.17 6.05
CA GLU A 14 2.59 18.02 5.12
C GLU A 14 2.77 17.33 3.78
N ASN A 15 3.00 18.12 2.72
CA ASN A 15 3.35 17.61 1.38
C ASN A 15 2.41 16.50 0.88
N TYR A 16 1.10 16.72 1.04
CA TYR A 16 0.07 15.75 0.66
C TYR A 16 0.24 15.19 -0.76
N HIS A 17 0.60 16.04 -1.72
CA HIS A 17 0.89 15.64 -3.11
C HIS A 17 2.06 14.65 -3.21
N VAL A 18 3.14 14.85 -2.44
CA VAL A 18 4.26 13.90 -2.35
C VAL A 18 3.81 12.60 -1.69
N TRP A 19 3.02 12.69 -0.62
CA TRP A 19 2.54 11.51 0.10
C TRP A 19 1.65 10.63 -0.78
N ILE A 20 0.72 11.20 -1.55
CA ILE A 20 -0.12 10.44 -2.48
C ILE A 20 0.73 9.68 -3.49
N VAL A 21 1.72 10.33 -4.10
CA VAL A 21 2.60 9.67 -5.09
C VAL A 21 3.33 8.49 -4.44
N LYS A 22 3.91 8.69 -3.25
CA LYS A 22 4.59 7.62 -2.50
C LYS A 22 3.64 6.46 -2.16
N MET A 23 2.44 6.76 -1.66
CA MET A 23 1.48 5.74 -1.24
C MET A 23 0.95 4.95 -2.44
N ARG A 24 0.68 5.61 -3.57
CA ARG A 24 0.31 4.94 -4.81
C ARG A 24 1.40 3.99 -5.28
N THR A 25 2.65 4.46 -5.38
CA THR A 25 3.78 3.62 -5.80
C THR A 25 3.98 2.43 -4.87
N TYR A 26 3.86 2.64 -3.55
CA TYR A 26 3.92 1.57 -2.56
C TYR A 26 2.87 0.48 -2.82
N LEU A 27 1.61 0.87 -2.99
CA LEU A 27 0.50 -0.06 -3.25
C LEU A 27 0.64 -0.77 -4.60
N GLN A 28 1.15 -0.08 -5.64
CA GLN A 28 1.41 -0.69 -6.94
C GLN A 28 2.48 -1.78 -6.82
N ALA A 29 3.59 -1.53 -6.12
CA ALA A 29 4.64 -2.52 -5.89
C ALA A 29 4.16 -3.76 -5.11
N GLN A 30 3.09 -3.63 -4.32
CA GLN A 30 2.49 -4.73 -3.56
C GLN A 30 1.28 -5.38 -4.27
N ASN A 31 0.95 -4.99 -5.51
CA ASN A 31 -0.28 -5.41 -6.21
C ASN A 31 -1.56 -5.17 -5.38
N LEU A 32 -1.60 -4.04 -4.66
CA LEU A 32 -2.74 -3.59 -3.84
C LEU A 32 -3.47 -2.40 -4.45
N TRP A 33 -2.87 -1.68 -5.41
CA TRP A 33 -3.50 -0.51 -6.04
C TRP A 33 -4.82 -0.83 -6.74
N ASN A 34 -4.94 -2.03 -7.32
CA ASN A 34 -6.15 -2.48 -8.02
C ASN A 34 -7.41 -2.39 -7.14
N VAL A 35 -7.26 -2.57 -5.83
CA VAL A 35 -8.35 -2.49 -4.84
C VAL A 35 -8.86 -1.06 -4.73
N VAL A 36 -7.94 -0.11 -4.61
CA VAL A 36 -8.24 1.32 -4.50
C VAL A 36 -8.86 1.83 -5.79
N GLU A 37 -8.39 1.34 -6.93
CA GLU A 37 -8.86 1.77 -8.25
C GLU A 37 -10.24 1.21 -8.62
N ASN A 38 -10.54 -0.03 -8.23
CA ASN A 38 -11.78 -0.72 -8.60
C ASN A 38 -12.77 -0.84 -7.43
N ASP A 39 -12.50 -0.14 -6.32
CA ASP A 39 -13.30 -0.15 -5.07
C ASP A 39 -13.71 -1.56 -4.64
N THR A 40 -12.83 -2.53 -4.89
CA THR A 40 -13.13 -3.95 -4.73
C THR A 40 -12.71 -4.37 -3.33
N GLU A 41 -13.55 -5.09 -2.59
CA GLU A 41 -13.16 -5.62 -1.28
C GLU A 41 -11.87 -6.46 -1.38
N ILE A 42 -10.89 -6.15 -0.52
CA ILE A 42 -9.72 -7.02 -0.36
C ILE A 42 -10.19 -8.29 0.35
N PRO A 43 -9.94 -9.49 -0.21
CA PRO A 43 -10.20 -10.72 0.53
C PRO A 43 -9.38 -10.72 1.83
N ILE A 44 -10.05 -10.93 2.98
CA ILE A 44 -9.48 -10.80 4.33
C ILE A 44 -8.13 -11.55 4.49
N TYR A 45 -7.96 -12.69 3.83
CA TYR A 45 -6.72 -13.47 3.86
C TYR A 45 -5.49 -12.74 3.27
N ARG A 46 -5.68 -11.71 2.42
CA ARG A 46 -4.59 -10.85 1.92
C ARG A 46 -4.22 -9.73 2.89
N LEU A 47 -5.09 -9.40 3.84
CA LEU A 47 -4.83 -8.42 4.90
C LEU A 47 -4.11 -9.05 6.09
N THR A 48 -4.25 -10.36 6.25
CA THR A 48 -3.59 -11.15 7.30
C THR A 48 -2.37 -11.86 6.72
N ASN A 49 -1.32 -11.14 6.35
CA ASN A 49 0.02 -11.76 6.26
C ASN A 49 0.45 -12.06 7.70
N PRO A 50 0.54 -13.32 8.14
CA PRO A 50 1.17 -13.63 9.42
C PRO A 50 2.69 -13.47 9.25
N ILE A 51 3.31 -12.84 10.25
CA ILE A 51 4.77 -12.73 10.39
C ILE A 51 5.39 -14.12 10.48
#